data_AF-A0A957KJ51-F1
#
_entry.id   AF-A0A957KJ51-F1
#
_cell.length_a   1.000
_cell.length_b   1.000
_cell.length_c   1.000
_cell.angle_alpha   90.00
_cell.angle_beta   90.00
_cell.angle_gamma   90.00
#
_symmetry.space_group_name_H-M   'P 1'
#
loop_
_entity.id
_entity.type
_entity.pdbx_description
1 polymer ?
#
loop_
_entity_poly.entity_id
_entity_poly.type
_entity_poly.pdbx_seq_one_letter_code
_entity_poly.pdbx_strand_id
1 'polypeptide(L)'
;QNNDMARYNYNWARWYPSVGAGLYEVYVYIPDRFTTTAQARYWISHRDGFTLRIVNQSGYSDSWVSLGTYQFQGTSADYVSLADVTYEPYMTRLIGYDAIKWVPR
;
A
#
# COMPACT_ATOMS: atom_id res chain seq x y z
N GLN A 1 -11.63 -9.08 4.55
CA GLN A 1 -12.03 -7.65 4.47
C GLN A 1 -10.99 -6.83 5.23
N ASN A 2 -10.88 -5.51 5.06
CA ASN A 2 -9.93 -4.72 5.86
C ASN A 2 -10.47 -4.56 7.28
N ASN A 3 -9.61 -4.81 8.28
CA ASN A 3 -9.96 -4.65 9.69
C ASN A 3 -11.17 -5.51 10.12
N ASP A 4 -11.27 -6.74 9.62
CA ASP A 4 -12.38 -7.67 9.87
C ASP A 4 -12.34 -8.35 11.25
N MET A 5 -11.23 -8.22 11.98
CA MET A 5 -11.09 -8.67 13.36
C MET A 5 -10.30 -7.66 14.18
N ALA A 6 -10.79 -7.35 15.38
CA ALA A 6 -10.09 -6.48 16.31
C ALA A 6 -8.79 -7.13 16.77
N ARG A 7 -7.67 -6.61 16.27
CA ARG A 7 -6.33 -6.91 16.79
C ARG A 7 -5.85 -5.67 17.52
N TYR A 8 -5.71 -5.79 18.85
CA TYR A 8 -5.15 -4.71 19.66
C TYR A 8 -3.79 -4.29 19.09
N ASN A 9 -3.61 -3.00 18.82
CA ASN A 9 -2.37 -2.40 18.30
C ASN A 9 -1.93 -2.89 16.90
N TYR A 10 -2.85 -3.34 16.05
CA TYR A 10 -2.55 -3.70 14.67
C TYR A 10 -3.68 -3.31 13.73
N ASN A 11 -3.50 -2.20 13.02
CA ASN A 11 -4.41 -1.74 11.98
C ASN A 11 -3.82 -2.03 10.60
N TRP A 12 -4.67 -2.43 9.65
CA TRP A 12 -4.23 -2.76 8.31
C TRP A 12 -5.32 -2.54 7.27
N ALA A 13 -4.88 -2.37 6.02
CA ALA A 13 -5.71 -2.31 4.85
C ALA A 13 -5.11 -3.15 3.71
N ARG A 14 -5.99 -3.58 2.82
CA ARG A 14 -5.70 -4.30 1.59
C ARG A 14 -6.64 -3.82 0.49
N TRP A 15 -6.07 -3.58 -0.68
CA TRP A 15 -6.77 -3.17 -1.88
C TRP A 15 -6.60 -4.27 -2.91
N TYR A 16 -7.72 -4.79 -3.41
CA TYR A 16 -7.75 -5.84 -4.43
C TYR A 16 -8.05 -5.19 -5.78
N PRO A 17 -7.20 -5.38 -6.80
CA PRO A 17 -7.48 -4.85 -8.13
C PRO A 17 -8.59 -5.65 -8.81
N SER A 18 -9.40 -4.96 -9.61
CA SER A 18 -10.32 -5.59 -10.58
C SER A 18 -9.78 -5.46 -11.99
N VAL A 19 -8.52 -5.88 -12.20
CA VAL A 19 -7.80 -5.81 -13.48
C VAL A 19 -7.55 -7.21 -14.05
N GLY A 20 -7.42 -7.33 -15.37
CA GLY A 20 -7.00 -8.58 -16.00
C GLY A 20 -5.49 -8.83 -15.85
N ALA A 21 -5.04 -10.05 -16.17
CA ALA A 21 -3.61 -10.37 -16.20
C ALA A 21 -2.85 -9.39 -17.11
N GLY A 22 -1.70 -8.87 -16.66
CA GLY A 22 -0.97 -7.86 -17.43
C GLY A 22 0.09 -7.14 -16.60
N LEU A 23 0.85 -6.28 -17.28
CA LEU A 23 1.83 -5.40 -16.65
C LEU A 23 1.14 -4.10 -16.22
N TYR A 24 1.26 -3.75 -14.94
CA TYR A 24 0.67 -2.52 -14.41
C TYR A 24 1.66 -1.78 -13.53
N GLU A 25 1.69 -0.46 -13.66
CA GLU A 25 2.27 0.40 -12.64
C GLU A 25 1.24 0.70 -11.55
N VAL A 26 1.64 0.46 -10.32
CA VAL A 26 0.81 0.64 -9.13
C VAL A 26 1.18 1.95 -8.49
N TYR A 27 0.20 2.76 -8.14
CA TYR A 27 0.40 3.98 -7.37
C TYR A 27 -0.44 3.98 -6.12
N VAL A 28 0.07 4.65 -5.09
CA VAL A 28 -0.66 4.99 -3.87
C VAL A 28 -0.89 6.49 -3.80
N TYR A 29 -2.08 6.90 -3.35
CA TYR A 29 -2.34 8.29 -3.02
C TYR A 29 -1.93 8.57 -1.58
N ILE A 30 -1.19 9.66 -1.37
CA ILE A 30 -0.76 10.11 -0.05
C ILE A 30 -1.47 11.45 0.22
N PRO A 31 -2.40 11.52 1.19
CA PRO A 31 -3.10 12.75 1.53
C PRO A 31 -2.19 13.74 2.27
N ASP A 32 -2.60 15.01 2.32
CA ASP A 32 -1.86 16.09 2.98
C ASP A 32 -1.68 15.91 4.50
N ARG A 33 -2.66 15.30 5.19
CA ARG A 33 -2.65 15.16 6.65
C ARG A 33 -2.41 13.73 7.12
N PHE A 34 -1.87 13.65 8.34
CA PHE A 34 -1.72 12.41 9.11
C PHE A 34 -0.83 11.34 8.47
N THR A 35 0.15 11.79 7.68
CA THR A 35 1.06 10.98 6.85
C THR A 35 2.52 11.16 7.28
N THR A 36 2.80 11.16 8.59
CA THR A 36 4.13 11.55 9.12
C THR A 36 5.17 10.43 9.16
N THR A 37 4.81 9.18 8.85
CA THR A 37 5.72 8.04 8.75
C THR A 37 6.71 8.19 7.60
N ALA A 38 7.97 7.84 7.85
CA ALA A 38 8.99 7.72 6.81
C ALA A 38 9.15 6.28 6.28
N GLN A 39 8.40 5.33 6.85
CA GLN A 39 8.62 3.90 6.68
C GLN A 39 7.30 3.15 6.42
N ALA A 40 6.36 3.72 5.66
CA ALA A 40 5.15 3.01 5.27
C ALA A 40 5.52 1.79 4.38
N ARG A 41 5.04 0.60 4.77
CA ARG A 41 5.46 -0.70 4.20
C ARG A 41 4.35 -1.30 3.34
N TYR A 42 4.36 -0.99 2.07
CA TYR A 42 3.40 -1.54 1.11
C TYR A 42 3.88 -2.91 0.63
N TRP A 43 3.06 -3.94 0.85
CA TRP A 43 3.28 -5.26 0.26
C TRP A 43 2.40 -5.42 -0.97
N ILE A 44 3.02 -5.66 -2.11
CA ILE A 44 2.36 -5.90 -3.39
C ILE A 44 2.43 -7.40 -3.66
N SER A 45 1.28 -8.06 -3.72
CA SER A 45 1.12 -9.40 -4.25
C SER A 45 0.86 -9.32 -5.74
N HIS A 46 1.70 -9.99 -6.51
CA HIS A 46 1.67 -10.02 -7.97
C HIS A 46 2.13 -11.40 -8.46
N ARG A 47 2.18 -11.61 -9.77
CA ARG A 47 2.46 -12.92 -10.39
C ARG A 47 3.73 -13.59 -9.87
N ASP A 48 4.78 -12.81 -9.69
CA ASP A 48 6.12 -13.30 -9.32
C ASP A 48 6.32 -13.40 -7.80
N GLY A 49 5.25 -13.19 -7.01
CA GLY A 49 5.25 -13.32 -5.56
C GLY A 49 4.91 -12.01 -4.84
N PHE A 50 5.72 -11.67 -3.84
CA PHE A 50 5.50 -10.50 -3.00
C PHE A 50 6.68 -9.54 -3.09
N THR A 51 6.39 -8.26 -3.36
CA THR A 51 7.36 -7.17 -3.28
C THR A 51 7.01 -6.24 -2.14
N LEU A 52 7.99 -5.94 -1.28
CA LEU A 52 7.90 -4.87 -0.29
C LEU A 52 8.38 -3.56 -0.90
N ARG A 53 7.56 -2.51 -0.81
CA ARG A 53 7.93 -1.13 -1.11
C ARG A 53 7.81 -0.26 0.12
N ILE A 54 8.92 0.36 0.51
CA ILE A 54 8.95 1.36 1.58
C ILE A 54 8.76 2.75 0.96
N VAL A 55 7.82 3.51 1.52
CA VAL A 55 7.52 4.88 1.11
C VAL A 55 7.61 5.81 2.31
N ASN A 56 8.33 6.92 2.15
CA ASN A 56 8.30 8.02 3.09
C ASN A 56 7.06 8.87 2.83
N GLN A 57 5.97 8.67 3.58
CA GLN A 57 4.74 9.44 3.38
C GLN A 57 4.91 10.92 3.75
N SER A 58 5.79 11.24 4.71
CA SER A 58 6.00 12.63 5.16
C SER A 58 6.60 13.54 4.10
N GLY A 59 7.14 12.96 3.02
CA GLY A 59 7.68 13.71 1.89
C GLY A 59 6.66 14.06 0.79
N TYR A 60 5.39 13.69 0.96
CA TYR A 60 4.35 13.88 -0.05
C TYR A 60 3.09 14.56 0.54
N SER A 61 2.35 15.26 -0.32
CA SER A 61 1.09 15.92 0.00
C SER A 61 0.19 15.84 -1.22
N ASP A 62 -1.04 15.33 -1.06
CA ASP A 62 -2.04 15.17 -2.12
C ASP A 62 -1.50 14.63 -3.44
N SER A 63 -0.69 13.57 -3.35
CA SER A 63 0.12 13.10 -4.47
C SER A 63 -0.01 11.61 -4.71
N TRP A 64 0.01 11.23 -6.00
CA TRP A 64 0.15 9.84 -6.42
C TRP A 64 1.63 9.46 -6.48
N VAL A 65 2.02 8.46 -5.69
CA VAL A 65 3.39 7.94 -5.62
C VAL A 65 3.44 6.55 -6.22
N SER A 66 4.38 6.33 -7.14
CA SER A 66 4.60 5.00 -7.74
C SER A 66 5.15 4.03 -6.71
N LEU A 67 4.50 2.88 -6.59
CA LEU A 67 5.01 1.73 -5.83
C LEU A 67 5.94 0.87 -6.70
N GLY A 68 5.76 0.90 -8.02
CA GLY A 68 6.53 0.12 -9.00
C GLY A 68 5.64 -0.48 -10.09
N THR A 69 6.27 -1.16 -11.04
CA THR A 69 5.60 -1.87 -12.13
C THR A 69 5.71 -3.38 -11.91
N TYR A 70 4.60 -4.09 -11.99
CA TYR A 70 4.50 -5.52 -11.67
C TYR A 70 3.61 -6.26 -12.66
N GLN A 71 3.92 -7.53 -12.88
CA GLN A 71 3.07 -8.44 -13.65
C GLN A 71 1.97 -9.00 -12.73
N PHE A 72 0.71 -8.72 -13.02
CA PHE A 72 -0.45 -9.22 -12.27
C PHE A 72 -1.05 -10.47 -12.92
N GLN A 73 -1.64 -11.35 -12.11
CA GLN A 73 -2.33 -12.56 -12.58
C GLN A 73 -3.78 -12.29 -13.01
N GLY A 74 -4.36 -11.17 -12.56
CA GLY A 74 -5.76 -10.82 -12.75
C GLY A 74 -6.71 -11.68 -11.90
N THR A 75 -6.23 -12.17 -10.75
CA THR A 75 -7.01 -13.04 -9.86
C THR A 75 -7.15 -12.42 -8.48
N SER A 76 -7.98 -13.02 -7.61
CA SER A 76 -8.13 -12.59 -6.21
C SER A 76 -6.87 -12.78 -5.35
N ALA A 77 -5.83 -13.43 -5.87
CA ALA A 77 -4.53 -13.51 -5.22
C ALA A 77 -3.75 -12.19 -5.30
N ASP A 78 -4.04 -11.33 -6.28
CA ASP A 78 -3.40 -10.04 -6.44
C ASP A 78 -3.93 -9.02 -5.44
N TYR A 79 -3.05 -8.24 -4.80
CA TYR A 79 -3.43 -7.14 -3.91
C TYR A 79 -2.26 -6.23 -3.55
N VAL A 80 -2.58 -5.04 -3.05
CA VAL A 80 -1.64 -4.23 -2.25
C VAL A 80 -2.13 -4.25 -0.80
N SER A 81 -1.22 -4.33 0.16
CA SER A 81 -1.56 -4.21 1.58
C SER A 81 -0.61 -3.27 2.32
N LEU A 82 -1.14 -2.64 3.35
CA LEU A 82 -0.44 -1.74 4.25
C LEU A 82 -0.87 -2.07 5.68
N ALA A 83 0.07 -2.03 6.62
CA ALA A 83 -0.21 -2.13 8.05
C ALA A 83 0.50 -0.98 8.78
N ASP A 84 0.06 -0.68 10.01
CA ASP A 84 0.60 0.38 10.85
C ASP A 84 1.93 0.01 11.52
N VAL A 85 2.46 -1.18 11.23
CA VAL A 85 3.80 -1.61 11.65
C VAL A 85 4.86 -1.03 10.72
N THR A 86 5.37 0.16 11.07
CA THR A 86 6.40 0.88 10.29
C THR A 86 7.84 0.62 10.78
N TYR A 87 8.02 -0.05 11.93
CA TYR A 87 9.30 -0.20 12.65
C TYR A 87 9.94 1.12 13.12
N GLU A 88 9.17 2.21 13.12
CA GLU A 88 9.55 3.46 13.79
C GLU A 88 9.21 3.39 15.30
N PRO A 89 9.79 4.27 16.14
CA PRO A 89 9.50 4.26 17.58
C PRO A 89 8.01 4.34 17.88
N TYR A 90 7.57 3.54 18.85
CA TYR A 90 6.16 3.34 19.17
C TYR A 90 5.43 4.68 19.41
N MET A 91 4.28 4.86 18.77
CA MET A 91 3.41 6.04 18.88
C MET A 91 4.10 7.39 18.55
N THR A 92 5.13 7.41 17.71
CA THR A 92 5.80 8.67 17.29
C THR A 92 5.40 9.17 15.91
N ARG A 93 4.68 8.36 15.12
CA ARG A 93 4.36 8.63 13.71
C ARG A 93 2.91 8.28 13.39
N LEU A 94 2.37 8.96 12.39
CA LEU A 94 1.05 8.73 11.83
C LEU A 94 1.21 8.12 10.43
N ILE A 95 0.32 7.20 10.09
CA ILE A 95 0.30 6.51 8.80
C ILE A 95 -1.05 6.73 8.12
N GLY A 96 -1.00 7.18 6.86
CA GLY A 96 -2.18 7.42 6.04
C GLY A 96 -2.55 6.19 5.20
N TYR A 97 -3.84 5.95 5.09
CA TYR A 97 -4.47 4.97 4.20
C TYR A 97 -5.47 5.72 3.32
N ASP A 98 -5.39 5.55 2.02
CA ASP A 98 -6.37 6.16 1.11
C ASP A 98 -6.65 5.24 -0.09
N ALA A 99 -6.10 5.57 -1.26
CA ALA A 99 -6.42 4.90 -2.53
C ALA A 99 -5.20 4.30 -3.22
N ILE A 100 -5.44 3.23 -3.99
CA ILE A 100 -4.48 2.61 -4.90
C ILE A 100 -5.04 2.66 -6.32
N LYS A 101 -4.20 2.95 -7.31
CA LYS A 101 -4.55 2.83 -8.74
C LYS A 101 -3.55 1.90 -9.44
N TRP A 102 -4.07 1.13 -10.39
CA TRP A 102 -3.30 0.29 -11.31
C TRP A 102 -3.42 0.87 -12.71
N VAL A 103 -2.29 1.20 -13.32
CA VAL A 103 -2.23 1.80 -14.66
C VAL A 103 -1.54 0.80 -15.59
N PRO A 104 -2.19 0.34 -16.68
CA PRO A 104 -1.57 -0.59 -17.61
C PRO A 104 -0.31 0.01 -18.24
N ARG A 105 0.66 -0.85 -18.56
CA ARG A 105 1.94 -0.51 -19.20
C ARG A 105 2.07 -1.18 -20.55
#